data_AF-A0A9Q0LK30-F1
#
_entry.id   AF-A0A9Q0LK30-F1
#
_cell.length_a   1.000
_cell.length_b   1.000
_cell.length_c   1.000
_cell.angle_alpha   90.00
_cell.angle_beta   90.00
_cell.angle_gamma   90.00
#
_symmetry.space_group_name_H-M   'P 1'
#
loop_
_entity.id
_entity.type
_entity.pdbx_description
1 polymer ?
#
loop_
_entity_poly.entity_id
_entity_poly.type
_entity_poly.pdbx_seq_one_letter_code
_entity_poly.pdbx_strand_id
1 'polypeptide(L)'
;MLSTVSIIGIILYSFVFLLLLLGTIRICQFRRFIQFPSKFQLQFYILLLCFLIIRIIWIVLNDRENRVLTFGLNRFAILSFFTNFTYLIFYWAEIYHDLSSLSNHFSLSRLLKPFIFANLILYLFTIEQIIEFSIDDKNTKETDTVYTVGVLVVGGSSFFAAFGFLIYGILLFCKYKNTVSFVLQRRKALNKIATIATIFSICFLSRFIMLLYYPITHKYFAEGIYMTFSYYIPEVIPSVVQLYSMHPKIPKNFQKYGSKFSDNLMTGFEIPENLIAQKQESLMSDENSDGVTSSEKEN
;
A
#
# COMPACT_ATOMS: atom_id res chain seq x y z
N MET A 1 -2.84 -37.16 14.40
CA MET A 1 -2.94 -37.17 12.92
C MET A 1 -3.09 -35.72 12.47
N LEU A 2 -2.50 -35.31 11.34
CA LEU A 2 -2.80 -33.97 10.80
C LEU A 2 -4.29 -33.92 10.44
N SER A 3 -5.03 -32.96 10.98
CA SER A 3 -6.40 -32.70 10.55
C SER A 3 -6.40 -32.31 9.08
N THR A 4 -7.38 -32.78 8.30
CA THR A 4 -7.51 -32.49 6.86
C THR A 4 -7.46 -30.98 6.57
N VAL A 5 -7.99 -30.18 7.51
CA VAL A 5 -7.96 -28.71 7.49
C VAL A 5 -6.53 -28.16 7.51
N SER A 6 -5.65 -28.73 8.33
CA SER A 6 -4.25 -28.29 8.43
C SER A 6 -3.48 -28.55 7.13
N ILE A 7 -3.73 -29.70 6.48
CA ILE A 7 -3.10 -30.06 5.19
C ILE A 7 -3.54 -29.07 4.10
N ILE A 8 -4.86 -28.80 4.03
CA ILE A 8 -5.42 -27.82 3.08
C ILE A 8 -4.83 -26.43 3.32
N GLY A 9 -4.73 -26.00 4.58
CA GLY A 9 -4.12 -24.72 4.96
C GLY A 9 -2.68 -24.60 4.48
N ILE A 10 -1.83 -25.61 4.74
CA ILE A 10 -0.42 -25.61 4.31
C ILE A 10 -0.32 -25.48 2.79
N ILE A 11 -1.05 -26.31 2.03
CA ILE A 11 -1.01 -26.29 0.56
C ILE A 11 -1.39 -24.90 0.03
N LEU A 12 -2.47 -24.33 0.56
CA LEU A 12 -2.97 -23.03 0.12
C LEU A 12 -2.02 -21.88 0.47
N TYR A 13 -1.46 -21.86 1.68
CA TYR A 13 -0.49 -20.83 2.09
C TYR A 13 0.85 -20.96 1.35
N SER A 14 1.34 -22.19 1.13
CA SER A 14 2.53 -22.42 0.30
C SER A 14 2.32 -21.93 -1.13
N PHE A 15 1.13 -22.13 -1.69
CA PHE A 15 0.78 -21.62 -3.02
C PHE A 15 0.76 -20.09 -3.06
N VAL A 16 0.10 -19.44 -2.10
CA VAL A 16 0.09 -17.96 -2.01
C VAL A 16 1.51 -17.41 -1.83
N PHE A 17 2.31 -18.03 -0.96
CA PHE A 17 3.70 -17.64 -0.74
C PHE A 17 4.56 -17.78 -1.99
N LEU A 18 4.42 -18.89 -2.73
CA LEU A 18 5.14 -19.10 -4.00
C LEU A 18 4.79 -18.00 -5.02
N LEU A 19 3.52 -17.65 -5.13
CA LEU A 19 3.09 -16.59 -6.04
C LEU A 19 3.59 -15.20 -5.63
N LEU A 20 3.70 -14.93 -4.32
CA LEU A 20 4.34 -13.72 -3.81
C LEU A 20 5.83 -13.69 -4.14
N LEU A 21 6.53 -14.81 -3.96
CA LEU A 21 7.95 -14.92 -4.29
C LEU A 21 8.18 -14.67 -5.80
N LEU A 22 7.35 -15.27 -6.66
CA LEU A 22 7.34 -14.99 -8.09
C LEU A 22 7.02 -13.51 -8.41
N GLY A 23 6.11 -12.90 -7.64
CA GLY A 23 5.84 -11.46 -7.68
C GLY A 23 7.09 -10.63 -7.40
N THR A 24 7.82 -10.91 -6.32
CA THR A 24 9.08 -10.22 -5.99
C THR A 24 10.12 -10.40 -7.09
N ILE A 25 10.31 -11.63 -7.59
CA ILE A 25 11.27 -11.91 -8.66
C ILE A 25 10.93 -11.11 -9.91
N ARG A 26 9.65 -11.06 -10.30
CA ARG A 26 9.21 -10.28 -11.46
C ARG A 26 9.49 -8.79 -11.28
N ILE A 27 9.28 -8.24 -10.08
CA ILE A 27 9.60 -6.83 -9.77
C ILE A 27 11.12 -6.60 -9.85
N CYS A 28 11.95 -7.55 -9.43
CA CYS A 28 13.40 -7.46 -9.58
C CYS A 28 13.85 -7.43 -11.05
N GLN A 29 13.19 -8.23 -11.90
CA GLN A 29 13.50 -8.31 -13.33
C GLN A 29 13.03 -7.06 -14.08
N PHE A 30 11.80 -6.63 -13.81
CA PHE A 30 11.19 -5.50 -14.46
C PHE A 30 11.29 -4.28 -13.56
N ARG A 31 12.36 -3.51 -13.75
CA ARG A 31 12.75 -2.32 -12.97
C ARG A 31 11.71 -1.17 -12.93
N ARG A 32 10.48 -1.36 -13.43
CA ARG A 32 9.35 -0.41 -13.42
C ARG A 32 8.03 -1.16 -13.24
N PHE A 33 7.24 -0.77 -12.25
CA PHE A 33 5.93 -1.33 -11.93
C PHE A 33 4.81 -0.70 -12.79
N ILE A 34 4.98 0.54 -13.25
CA ILE A 34 3.99 1.28 -14.05
C ILE A 34 3.87 0.77 -15.50
N GLN A 35 4.91 0.15 -16.05
CA GLN A 35 4.83 -0.52 -17.34
C GLN A 35 4.19 -1.91 -17.26
N PHE A 36 3.89 -2.42 -16.06
CA PHE A 36 3.19 -3.69 -15.91
C PHE A 36 1.67 -3.49 -16.08
N PRO A 37 1.07 -4.12 -17.10
CA PRO A 37 -0.32 -3.90 -17.46
C PRO A 37 -1.28 -4.41 -16.38
N SER A 38 -2.58 -4.19 -16.59
CA SER A 38 -3.75 -4.64 -15.82
C SER A 38 -3.63 -6.05 -15.19
N LYS A 39 -2.80 -6.91 -15.78
CA LYS A 39 -2.42 -8.24 -15.29
C LYS A 39 -1.75 -8.24 -13.91
N PHE A 40 -0.92 -7.24 -13.56
CA PHE A 40 -0.29 -7.19 -12.24
C PHE A 40 -1.29 -6.76 -11.16
N GLN A 41 -2.15 -5.78 -11.46
CA GLN A 41 -3.26 -5.40 -10.57
C GLN A 41 -4.21 -6.58 -10.36
N LEU A 42 -4.49 -7.34 -11.42
CA LEU A 42 -5.26 -8.57 -11.33
C LEU A 42 -4.53 -9.65 -10.52
N GLN A 43 -3.22 -9.84 -10.70
CA GLN A 43 -2.41 -10.79 -9.92
C GLN A 43 -2.46 -10.43 -8.44
N PHE A 44 -2.20 -9.16 -8.09
CA PHE A 44 -2.28 -8.67 -6.71
C PHE A 44 -3.69 -8.87 -6.13
N TYR A 45 -4.74 -8.58 -6.90
CA TYR A 45 -6.12 -8.79 -6.49
C TYR A 45 -6.43 -10.26 -6.20
N ILE A 46 -6.06 -11.16 -7.12
CA ILE A 46 -6.25 -12.60 -6.95
C ILE A 46 -5.50 -13.09 -5.72
N LEU A 47 -4.25 -12.65 -5.52
CA LEU A 47 -3.46 -13.02 -4.36
C LEU A 47 -4.08 -12.58 -3.04
N LEU A 48 -4.55 -11.33 -2.99
CA LEU A 48 -5.19 -10.79 -1.80
C LEU A 48 -6.53 -11.46 -1.52
N LEU A 49 -7.31 -11.78 -2.56
CA LEU A 49 -8.58 -12.50 -2.44
C LEU A 49 -8.34 -13.93 -1.95
N CYS A 50 -7.40 -14.66 -2.55
CA CYS A 50 -7.02 -16.00 -2.11
C CYS A 50 -6.55 -15.97 -0.66
N PHE A 51 -5.65 -15.04 -0.30
CA PHE A 51 -5.19 -14.85 1.07
C PHE A 51 -6.36 -14.65 2.04
N LEU A 52 -7.30 -13.75 1.71
CA LEU A 52 -8.45 -13.45 2.55
C LEU A 52 -9.37 -14.67 2.74
N ILE A 53 -9.68 -15.40 1.65
CA ILE A 53 -10.52 -16.61 1.71
C ILE A 53 -9.87 -17.66 2.59
N ILE A 54 -8.58 -17.94 2.37
CA ILE A 54 -7.82 -18.91 3.17
C ILE A 54 -7.81 -18.48 4.64
N ARG A 55 -7.61 -17.19 4.91
CA ARG A 55 -7.55 -16.65 6.28
C ARG A 55 -8.89 -16.78 7.00
N ILE A 56 -10.01 -16.47 6.33
CA ILE A 56 -11.35 -16.60 6.92
C ILE A 56 -11.66 -18.08 7.18
N ILE A 57 -11.40 -18.96 6.22
CA ILE A 57 -11.59 -20.41 6.39
C ILE A 57 -10.77 -20.91 7.58
N TRP A 58 -9.50 -20.49 7.67
CA TRP A 58 -8.64 -20.85 8.79
C TRP A 58 -9.19 -20.37 10.13
N ILE A 59 -9.59 -19.10 10.25
CA ILE A 59 -10.14 -18.54 11.50
C ILE A 59 -11.39 -19.31 11.96
N VAL A 60 -12.25 -19.72 11.03
CA VAL A 60 -13.49 -20.45 11.34
C VAL A 60 -13.24 -21.92 11.67
N LEU A 61 -12.33 -22.58 10.95
CA LEU A 61 -12.07 -24.02 11.08
C LEU A 61 -10.93 -24.35 12.06
N ASN A 62 -10.32 -23.35 12.71
CA ASN A 62 -9.13 -23.56 13.52
C ASN A 62 -9.44 -24.44 14.74
N ASP A 63 -9.19 -25.74 14.58
CA ASP A 63 -9.18 -26.71 15.67
C ASP A 63 -7.80 -26.69 16.34
N ARG A 64 -7.75 -26.41 17.64
CA ARG A 64 -6.51 -26.07 18.38
C ARG A 64 -5.56 -27.26 18.60
N GLU A 65 -5.78 -28.40 17.94
CA GLU A 65 -5.06 -29.65 18.21
C GLU A 65 -3.55 -29.58 17.88
N ASN A 66 -3.13 -28.91 16.80
CA ASN A 66 -1.71 -28.85 16.39
C ASN A 66 -1.11 -27.45 16.59
N ARG A 67 -0.42 -27.24 17.73
CA ARG A 67 0.21 -25.96 18.09
C ARG A 67 1.27 -25.47 17.09
N VAL A 68 2.18 -26.35 16.66
CA VAL A 68 3.27 -26.01 15.71
C VAL A 68 2.72 -25.60 14.35
N LEU A 69 1.75 -26.34 13.80
CA LEU A 69 1.14 -26.00 12.52
C LEU A 69 0.36 -24.70 12.61
N THR A 70 -0.40 -24.50 13.69
CA THR A 70 -1.14 -23.25 13.91
C THR A 70 -0.19 -22.05 14.00
N PHE A 71 0.93 -22.20 14.70
CA PHE A 71 1.96 -21.17 14.80
C PHE A 71 2.58 -20.87 13.43
N GLY A 72 3.07 -21.88 12.72
CA GLY A 72 3.69 -21.72 11.41
C GLY A 72 2.75 -21.09 10.38
N LEU A 73 1.50 -21.54 10.32
CA LEU A 73 0.49 -21.00 9.41
C LEU A 73 0.17 -19.53 9.72
N ASN A 74 0.06 -19.18 11.00
CA ASN A 74 -0.11 -17.77 11.39
C ASN A 74 1.08 -16.93 10.96
N ARG A 75 2.30 -17.42 11.13
CA ARG A 75 3.52 -16.71 10.68
C ARG A 75 3.56 -16.54 9.17
N PHE A 76 3.23 -17.56 8.38
CA PHE A 76 3.12 -17.47 6.92
C PHE A 76 2.02 -16.50 6.46
N ALA A 77 0.88 -16.48 7.16
CA ALA A 77 -0.20 -15.55 6.86
C ALA A 77 0.25 -14.10 7.05
N ILE A 78 0.89 -13.82 8.18
CA ILE A 78 1.45 -12.48 8.50
C ILE A 78 2.48 -12.07 7.45
N LEU A 79 3.35 -12.98 7.07
CA LEU A 79 4.37 -12.75 6.05
C LEU A 79 3.73 -12.36 4.72
N SER A 80 2.76 -13.16 4.27
CA SER A 80 2.04 -12.93 3.02
C SER A 80 1.29 -11.60 3.02
N PHE A 81 0.68 -11.26 4.17
CA PHE A 81 0.02 -9.98 4.37
C PHE A 81 1.02 -8.81 4.26
N PHE A 82 2.13 -8.84 5.00
CA PHE A 82 3.13 -7.77 4.94
C PHE A 82 3.71 -7.58 3.55
N THR A 83 4.04 -8.64 2.84
CA THR A 83 4.55 -8.54 1.47
C THR A 83 3.57 -7.84 0.55
N ASN A 84 2.28 -8.21 0.62
CA ASN A 84 1.24 -7.56 -0.18
C ASN A 84 1.14 -6.05 0.12
N PHE A 85 1.08 -5.67 1.40
CA PHE A 85 0.96 -4.25 1.75
C PHE A 85 2.24 -3.47 1.47
N THR A 86 3.41 -4.11 1.55
CA THR A 86 4.66 -3.47 1.13
C THR A 86 4.66 -3.24 -0.38
N TYR A 87 4.17 -4.18 -1.21
CA TYR A 87 4.01 -3.94 -2.65
C TYR A 87 3.09 -2.76 -2.92
N LEU A 88 2.03 -2.61 -2.13
CA LEU A 88 1.11 -1.49 -2.28
C LEU A 88 1.78 -0.15 -1.95
N ILE A 89 2.56 -0.08 -0.86
CA ILE A 89 3.35 1.11 -0.52
C ILE A 89 4.34 1.42 -1.64
N PHE A 90 5.03 0.41 -2.16
CA PHE A 90 5.96 0.58 -3.28
C PHE A 90 5.26 1.10 -4.53
N TYR A 91 4.08 0.57 -4.85
CA TYR A 91 3.25 1.05 -5.94
C TYR A 91 2.86 2.53 -5.77
N TRP A 92 2.48 2.94 -4.55
CA TRP A 92 2.14 4.34 -4.24
C TRP A 92 3.36 5.26 -4.36
N ALA A 93 4.52 4.78 -3.90
CA ALA A 93 5.79 5.50 -4.02
C ALA A 93 6.15 5.73 -5.49
N GLU A 94 6.02 4.70 -6.32
CA GLU A 94 6.31 4.80 -7.75
C GLU A 94 5.39 5.79 -8.45
N ILE A 95 4.07 5.74 -8.20
CA ILE A 95 3.12 6.73 -8.75
C ILE A 95 3.52 8.16 -8.35
N TYR A 96 3.88 8.37 -7.08
CA TYR A 96 4.27 9.69 -6.60
C TYR A 96 5.51 10.22 -7.33
N HIS A 97 6.54 9.38 -7.47
CA HIS A 97 7.79 9.77 -8.13
C HIS A 97 7.60 10.01 -9.63
N ASP A 98 6.79 9.19 -10.31
CA ASP A 98 6.45 9.37 -11.73
C ASP A 98 5.71 10.70 -11.97
N LEU A 99 4.80 11.08 -11.08
CA LEU A 99 4.09 12.36 -11.16
C LEU A 99 4.98 13.57 -10.83
N SER A 100 6.15 13.36 -10.24
CA SER A 100 6.88 14.46 -9.63
C SER A 100 7.69 15.33 -10.60
N SER A 101 7.89 14.93 -11.87
CA SER A 101 8.77 15.56 -12.88
C SER A 101 10.23 15.85 -12.46
N LEU A 102 10.56 15.75 -11.16
CA LEU A 102 11.90 15.71 -10.57
C LEU A 102 12.64 14.39 -10.88
N SER A 103 12.18 13.68 -11.91
CA SER A 103 12.50 12.29 -12.24
C SER A 103 13.50 12.16 -13.40
N ASN A 104 14.41 13.13 -13.57
CA ASN A 104 15.64 12.88 -14.33
C ASN A 104 16.77 12.34 -13.44
N HIS A 105 16.64 12.41 -12.10
CA HIS A 105 17.73 12.07 -11.19
C HIS A 105 17.42 11.01 -10.11
N PHE A 106 16.14 10.72 -9.85
CA PHE A 106 15.74 9.70 -8.88
C PHE A 106 15.46 8.37 -9.59
N SER A 107 16.48 7.52 -9.70
CA SER A 107 16.30 6.19 -10.28
C SER A 107 15.46 5.33 -9.34
N LEU A 108 14.32 4.82 -9.83
CA LEU A 108 13.45 3.84 -9.17
C LEU A 108 14.22 2.63 -8.58
N SER A 109 15.40 2.34 -9.14
CA SER A 109 16.36 1.37 -8.59
C SER A 109 16.80 1.65 -7.14
N ARG A 110 16.71 2.90 -6.67
CA ARG A 110 17.05 3.31 -5.29
C ARG A 110 15.96 2.96 -4.28
N LEU A 111 14.67 2.97 -4.67
CA LEU A 111 13.55 2.53 -3.84
C LEU A 111 13.36 1.01 -3.86
N LEU A 112 13.72 0.37 -4.97
CA LEU A 112 13.61 -1.08 -5.11
C LEU A 112 14.50 -1.84 -4.12
N LYS A 113 15.73 -1.36 -3.89
CA LYS A 113 16.67 -1.97 -2.95
C LYS A 113 16.14 -2.06 -1.51
N PRO A 114 15.70 -0.95 -0.86
CA PRO A 114 15.16 -1.02 0.49
C PRO A 114 13.86 -1.84 0.55
N PHE A 115 13.04 -1.81 -0.51
CA PHE A 115 11.85 -2.64 -0.62
C PHE A 115 12.18 -4.15 -0.56
N ILE A 116 13.12 -4.61 -1.40
CA ILE A 116 13.55 -6.02 -1.42
C ILE A 116 14.20 -6.39 -0.09
N PHE A 117 15.07 -5.52 0.42
CA PHE A 117 15.79 -5.76 1.67
C PHE A 117 14.85 -5.91 2.87
N ALA A 118 13.83 -5.06 2.98
CA ALA A 118 12.83 -5.14 4.04
C ALA A 118 12.04 -6.47 3.98
N ASN A 119 11.60 -6.89 2.79
CA ASN A 119 10.90 -8.17 2.64
C ASN A 119 11.83 -9.37 2.93
N LEU A 120 13.09 -9.31 2.49
CA LEU A 120 14.06 -10.37 2.73
C LEU A 120 14.32 -10.58 4.23
N ILE A 121 14.50 -9.48 4.98
CA ILE A 121 14.66 -9.55 6.45
C ILE A 121 13.44 -10.22 7.08
N LEU A 122 12.23 -9.81 6.69
CA LEU A 122 11.00 -10.40 7.21
C LEU A 122 10.91 -11.90 6.91
N TYR A 123 11.33 -12.32 5.71
CA TYR A 123 11.33 -13.73 5.31
C TYR A 123 12.30 -14.55 6.16
N LEU A 124 13.55 -14.09 6.27
CA LEU A 124 14.59 -14.78 7.04
C LEU A 124 14.17 -14.93 8.50
N PHE A 125 13.71 -13.84 9.12
CA PHE A 125 13.29 -13.84 10.51
C PHE A 125 12.07 -14.76 10.75
N THR A 126 11.13 -14.77 9.81
CA THR A 126 9.95 -15.64 9.92
C THR A 126 10.31 -17.13 9.81
N ILE A 127 11.23 -17.48 8.89
CA ILE A 127 11.69 -18.85 8.73
C ILE A 127 12.44 -19.33 9.97
N GLU A 128 13.36 -18.51 10.49
CA GLU A 128 14.10 -18.78 11.73
C GLU A 128 13.17 -19.10 12.88
N GLN A 129 12.17 -18.25 13.11
CA GLN A 129 11.17 -18.43 14.17
C GLN A 129 10.34 -19.71 14.03
N ILE A 130 10.00 -20.13 12.81
CA ILE A 130 9.27 -21.37 12.58
C ILE A 130 10.15 -22.58 12.88
N ILE A 131 11.41 -22.54 12.47
CA ILE A 131 12.38 -23.62 12.73
C ILE A 131 12.60 -23.77 14.24
N GLU A 132 12.87 -22.66 14.93
CA GLU A 132 13.13 -22.66 16.37
C GLU A 132 11.93 -23.19 17.16
N PHE A 133 10.72 -22.71 16.84
CA PHE A 133 9.49 -23.22 17.45
C PHE A 133 9.22 -24.71 17.15
N SER A 134 9.68 -25.22 16.00
CA SER A 134 9.50 -26.63 15.62
C SER A 134 10.48 -27.56 16.34
N ILE A 135 11.66 -27.06 16.71
CA ILE A 135 12.68 -27.83 17.42
C ILE A 135 12.40 -27.84 18.92
N ASP A 136 11.92 -26.71 19.46
CA ASP A 136 11.84 -26.47 20.89
C ASP A 136 10.48 -26.78 21.53
N ASP A 137 9.72 -27.73 20.97
CA ASP A 137 8.40 -28.20 21.47
C ASP A 137 8.46 -28.80 22.90
N LYS A 138 9.61 -28.71 23.59
CA LYS A 138 9.87 -29.29 24.92
C LYS A 138 10.49 -28.34 25.98
N ASN A 139 10.97 -27.12 25.69
CA ASN A 139 11.56 -26.25 26.72
C ASN A 139 10.89 -24.88 26.87
N THR A 140 10.36 -24.62 28.07
CA THR A 140 9.52 -23.46 28.42
C THR A 140 10.24 -22.11 28.54
N LYS A 141 11.56 -22.03 28.30
CA LYS A 141 12.36 -20.80 28.55
C LYS A 141 12.87 -20.12 27.28
N GLU A 142 13.25 -20.88 26.25
CA GLU A 142 13.65 -20.30 24.96
C GLU A 142 12.43 -19.76 24.20
N THR A 143 11.27 -20.42 24.32
CA THR A 143 10.00 -20.02 23.69
C THR A 143 9.60 -18.56 23.99
N ASP A 144 9.90 -18.04 25.19
CA ASP A 144 9.49 -16.67 25.58
C ASP A 144 10.36 -15.59 24.91
N THR A 145 11.66 -15.87 24.74
CA THR A 145 12.58 -14.97 24.02
C THR A 145 12.23 -14.95 22.54
N VAL A 146 12.07 -16.12 21.92
CA VAL A 146 11.70 -16.28 20.51
C VAL A 146 10.40 -15.55 20.21
N TYR A 147 9.38 -15.78 21.04
CA TYR A 147 8.10 -15.10 20.94
C TYR A 147 8.24 -13.58 21.04
N THR A 148 9.01 -13.09 22.02
CA THR A 148 9.21 -11.65 22.24
C THR A 148 9.89 -10.99 21.05
N VAL A 149 10.95 -11.57 20.51
CA VAL A 149 11.62 -11.03 19.32
C VAL A 149 10.67 -11.07 18.11
N GLY A 150 9.90 -12.14 17.94
CA GLY A 150 8.86 -12.23 16.90
C GLY A 150 7.77 -11.18 17.02
N VAL A 151 7.37 -10.83 18.24
CA VAL A 151 6.42 -9.74 18.51
C VAL A 151 7.03 -8.39 18.13
N LEU A 152 8.29 -8.14 18.47
CA LEU A 152 8.99 -6.89 18.14
C LEU A 152 9.21 -6.72 16.64
N VAL A 153 9.57 -7.78 15.90
CA VAL A 153 9.76 -7.71 14.44
C VAL A 153 8.45 -7.43 13.73
N VAL A 154 7.37 -8.14 14.09
CA VAL A 154 6.04 -7.90 13.52
C VAL A 154 5.51 -6.52 13.91
N GLY A 155 5.72 -6.10 15.16
CA GLY A 155 5.36 -4.78 15.65
C GLY A 155 6.08 -3.67 14.90
N GLY A 156 7.40 -3.71 14.85
CA GLY A 156 8.23 -2.75 14.14
C GLY A 156 7.88 -2.66 12.66
N SER A 157 7.66 -3.81 12.00
CA SER A 157 7.22 -3.85 10.61
C SER A 157 5.84 -3.22 10.41
N SER A 158 4.90 -3.43 11.36
CA SER A 158 3.60 -2.76 11.36
C SER A 158 3.75 -1.25 11.46
N PHE A 159 4.63 -0.78 12.35
CA PHE A 159 4.92 0.64 12.52
C PHE A 159 5.47 1.26 11.24
N PHE A 160 6.49 0.65 10.63
CA PHE A 160 7.04 1.15 9.37
C PHE A 160 6.02 1.12 8.23
N ALA A 161 5.16 0.11 8.16
CA ALA A 161 4.06 0.08 7.18
C ALA A 161 3.06 1.21 7.42
N ALA A 162 2.67 1.49 8.67
CA ALA A 162 1.78 2.60 9.03
C ALA A 162 2.37 3.95 8.59
N PHE A 163 3.67 4.17 8.83
CA PHE A 163 4.39 5.36 8.38
C PHE A 163 4.49 5.43 6.86
N GLY A 164 4.75 4.30 6.19
CA GLY A 164 4.76 4.23 4.72
C GLY A 164 3.44 4.68 4.11
N PHE A 165 2.32 4.18 4.62
CA PHE A 165 0.99 4.61 4.16
C PHE A 165 0.69 6.07 4.47
N LEU A 166 1.10 6.56 5.63
CA LEU A 166 0.92 7.96 6.00
C LEU A 166 1.73 8.89 5.09
N ILE A 167 3.03 8.62 4.93
CA ILE A 167 3.94 9.44 4.12
C ILE A 167 3.49 9.43 2.65
N TYR A 168 3.40 8.25 2.02
CA TYR A 168 3.04 8.18 0.60
C TYR A 168 1.58 8.56 0.34
N GLY A 169 0.67 8.29 1.28
CA GLY A 169 -0.71 8.75 1.21
C GLY A 169 -0.83 10.28 1.23
N ILE A 170 -0.12 10.96 2.15
CA ILE A 170 -0.09 12.43 2.22
C ILE A 170 0.62 13.02 1.01
N LEU A 171 1.77 12.46 0.60
CA LEU A 171 2.51 12.95 -0.56
C LEU A 171 1.70 12.87 -1.85
N LEU A 172 1.00 11.76 -2.07
CA LEU A 172 0.05 11.63 -3.18
C LEU A 172 -1.08 12.66 -3.05
N PHE A 173 -1.71 12.78 -1.87
CA PHE A 173 -2.77 13.76 -1.63
C PHE A 173 -2.33 15.20 -1.97
N CYS A 174 -1.16 15.62 -1.49
CA CYS A 174 -0.59 16.94 -1.75
C CYS A 174 -0.27 17.14 -3.24
N LYS A 175 0.35 16.16 -3.90
CA LYS A 175 0.69 16.25 -5.32
C LYS A 175 -0.57 16.39 -6.18
N TYR A 176 -1.59 15.57 -5.93
CA TYR A 176 -2.86 15.66 -6.63
C TYR A 176 -3.63 16.95 -6.33
N LYS A 177 -3.52 17.50 -5.11
CA LYS A 177 -4.09 18.80 -4.75
C LYS A 177 -3.46 19.95 -5.55
N ASN A 178 -2.13 19.93 -5.72
CA ASN A 178 -1.39 21.02 -6.36
C ASN A 178 -1.43 20.96 -7.89
N THR A 179 -1.54 19.78 -8.50
CA THR A 179 -1.47 19.61 -9.96
C THR A 179 -2.78 19.94 -10.69
N VAL A 180 -3.92 20.09 -10.00
CA VAL A 180 -5.22 20.17 -10.69
C VAL A 180 -6.17 21.22 -10.11
N SER A 181 -6.57 22.18 -10.94
CA SER A 181 -7.68 23.11 -10.68
C SER A 181 -9.06 22.44 -10.79
N PHE A 182 -9.85 22.55 -9.71
CA PHE A 182 -11.33 22.54 -9.58
C PHE A 182 -12.22 21.64 -10.48
N VAL A 183 -12.23 20.31 -10.27
CA VAL A 183 -13.35 19.43 -10.75
C VAL A 183 -13.90 18.50 -9.64
N LEU A 184 -15.22 18.47 -9.43
CA LEU A 184 -15.94 17.69 -8.41
C LEU A 184 -15.63 16.18 -8.39
N GLN A 185 -15.49 15.56 -9.57
CA GLN A 185 -15.15 14.12 -9.67
C GLN A 185 -13.75 13.80 -9.13
N ARG A 186 -12.82 14.77 -9.13
CA ARG A 186 -11.45 14.59 -8.62
C ARG A 186 -11.33 14.75 -7.10
N ARG A 187 -12.17 15.56 -6.46
CA ARG A 187 -12.29 15.61 -4.97
C ARG A 187 -12.70 14.25 -4.39
N LYS A 188 -13.60 13.52 -5.06
CA LYS A 188 -13.98 12.16 -4.67
C LYS A 188 -12.81 11.17 -4.76
N ALA A 189 -11.92 11.33 -5.73
CA ALA A 189 -10.73 10.47 -5.87
C ALA A 189 -9.66 10.78 -4.80
N LEU A 190 -9.43 12.07 -4.51
CA LEU A 190 -8.55 12.52 -3.44
C LEU A 190 -9.00 12.02 -2.06
N ASN A 191 -10.29 12.18 -1.76
CA ASN A 191 -10.85 11.69 -0.50
C ASN A 191 -10.73 10.18 -0.38
N LYS A 192 -10.91 9.42 -1.47
CA LYS A 192 -10.70 7.96 -1.45
C LYS A 192 -9.27 7.58 -1.06
N ILE A 193 -8.25 8.19 -1.69
CA ILE A 193 -6.84 7.88 -1.38
C ILE A 193 -6.53 8.22 0.08
N ALA A 194 -6.96 9.40 0.55
CA ALA A 194 -6.77 9.82 1.93
C ALA A 194 -7.46 8.86 2.91
N THR A 195 -8.73 8.51 2.67
CA THR A 195 -9.49 7.58 3.51
C THR A 195 -8.82 6.21 3.58
N ILE A 196 -8.38 5.65 2.45
CA ILE A 196 -7.69 4.35 2.42
C ILE A 196 -6.39 4.42 3.23
N ALA A 197 -5.58 5.46 3.01
CA ALA A 197 -4.32 5.65 3.72
C ALA A 197 -4.53 5.75 5.24
N THR A 198 -5.54 6.52 5.67
CA THR A 198 -5.89 6.67 7.08
C THR A 198 -6.36 5.35 7.70
N ILE A 199 -7.24 4.61 7.03
CA ILE A 199 -7.72 3.31 7.52
C ILE A 199 -6.55 2.33 7.68
N PHE A 200 -5.67 2.23 6.69
CA PHE A 200 -4.50 1.35 6.78
C PHE A 200 -3.58 1.79 7.89
N SER A 201 -3.25 3.08 7.99
CA SER A 201 -2.38 3.61 9.04
C SER A 201 -2.93 3.29 10.43
N ILE A 202 -4.23 3.51 10.68
CA ILE A 202 -4.89 3.16 11.95
C ILE A 202 -4.83 1.65 12.23
N CYS A 203 -5.12 0.82 11.23
CA CYS A 203 -5.07 -0.65 11.39
C CYS A 203 -3.66 -1.13 11.77
N PHE A 204 -2.64 -0.71 11.03
CA PHE A 204 -1.25 -1.07 11.31
C PHE A 204 -0.74 -0.50 12.64
N LEU A 205 -1.14 0.72 12.99
CA LEU A 205 -0.78 1.33 14.27
C LEU A 205 -1.45 0.61 15.45
N SER A 206 -2.71 0.21 15.31
CA SER A 206 -3.40 -0.58 16.34
C SER A 206 -2.71 -1.92 16.60
N ARG A 207 -2.25 -2.60 15.54
CA ARG A 207 -1.45 -3.83 15.62
C ARG A 207 -0.16 -3.58 16.40
N PHE A 208 0.57 -2.53 16.05
CA PHE A 208 1.81 -2.15 16.72
C PHE A 208 1.62 -1.91 18.21
N ILE A 209 0.61 -1.12 18.60
CA ILE A 209 0.31 -0.81 20.01
C ILE A 209 -0.01 -2.09 20.79
N MET A 210 -0.86 -2.96 20.24
CA MET A 210 -1.22 -4.21 20.92
C MET A 210 -0.05 -5.18 21.04
N LEU A 211 0.81 -5.26 20.03
CA LEU A 211 2.01 -6.10 20.07
C LEU A 211 3.04 -5.59 21.08
N LEU A 212 3.20 -4.26 21.22
CA LEU A 212 4.09 -3.67 22.23
C LEU A 212 3.59 -3.79 23.68
N TYR A 213 2.32 -4.12 23.89
CA TYR A 213 1.76 -4.15 25.23
C TYR A 213 2.46 -5.14 26.16
N TYR A 214 2.71 -6.37 25.70
CA TYR A 214 3.35 -7.41 26.51
C TYR A 214 4.82 -7.08 26.84
N PRO A 215 5.68 -6.73 25.86
CA PRO A 215 7.06 -6.33 26.14
C PRO A 215 7.22 -5.17 27.12
N ILE A 216 6.26 -4.23 27.14
CA ILE A 216 6.31 -3.04 28.00
C ILE A 216 5.73 -3.31 29.39
N THR A 217 4.58 -3.99 29.45
CA THR A 217 3.80 -4.10 30.69
C THR A 217 4.05 -5.42 31.43
N HIS A 218 4.64 -6.40 30.76
CA HIS A 218 4.75 -7.80 31.21
C HIS A 218 3.40 -8.41 31.63
N LYS A 219 2.29 -7.86 31.10
CA LYS A 219 0.92 -8.31 31.36
C LYS A 219 0.31 -8.81 30.06
N TYR A 220 -0.46 -9.87 30.15
CA TYR A 220 -1.25 -10.39 29.04
C TYR A 220 -2.60 -9.67 28.99
N PHE A 221 -2.97 -9.17 27.82
CA PHE A 221 -4.34 -8.76 27.55
C PHE A 221 -5.26 -9.99 27.51
N ALA A 222 -6.58 -9.77 27.66
CA ALA A 222 -7.55 -10.82 27.39
C ALA A 222 -7.31 -11.42 25.99
N GLU A 223 -7.17 -12.74 25.91
CA GLU A 223 -6.75 -13.46 24.70
C GLU A 223 -7.58 -13.07 23.48
N GLY A 224 -8.90 -12.95 23.64
CA GLY A 224 -9.81 -12.55 22.55
C GLY A 224 -9.56 -11.13 22.03
N ILE A 225 -9.25 -10.17 22.90
CA ILE A 225 -8.94 -8.79 22.51
C ILE A 225 -7.60 -8.74 21.79
N TYR A 226 -6.58 -9.41 22.34
CA TYR A 226 -5.26 -9.48 21.73
C TYR A 226 -5.32 -10.10 20.33
N MET A 227 -5.98 -11.24 20.18
CA MET A 227 -6.11 -11.90 18.87
C MET A 227 -6.84 -11.03 17.85
N THR A 228 -7.90 -10.33 18.28
CA THR A 228 -8.71 -9.48 17.41
C THR A 228 -7.94 -8.26 16.92
N PHE A 229 -7.26 -7.53 17.81
CA PHE A 229 -6.56 -6.30 17.42
C PHE A 229 -5.13 -6.52 16.92
N SER A 230 -4.49 -7.65 17.24
CA SER A 230 -3.15 -7.96 16.71
C SER A 230 -3.18 -8.74 15.40
N TYR A 231 -4.23 -9.51 15.12
CA TYR A 231 -4.28 -10.36 13.93
C TYR A 231 -5.53 -10.10 13.08
N TYR A 232 -6.74 -10.20 13.61
CA TYR A 232 -7.94 -10.21 12.76
C TYR A 232 -8.26 -8.86 12.13
N ILE A 233 -8.41 -7.80 12.93
CA ILE A 233 -8.73 -6.45 12.45
C ILE A 233 -7.66 -5.93 11.48
N PRO A 234 -6.35 -5.96 11.84
CA PRO A 234 -5.32 -5.41 10.98
C PRO A 234 -5.10 -6.19 9.70
N GLU A 235 -5.51 -7.47 9.62
CA GLU A 235 -5.35 -8.28 8.41
C GLU A 235 -6.59 -8.22 7.53
N VAL A 236 -7.79 -8.34 8.10
CA VAL A 236 -9.05 -8.42 7.35
C VAL A 236 -9.48 -7.05 6.83
N ILE A 237 -9.50 -6.02 7.68
CA ILE A 237 -10.03 -4.70 7.29
C ILE A 237 -9.21 -4.11 6.14
N PRO A 238 -7.86 -4.01 6.22
CA PRO A 238 -7.08 -3.47 5.12
C PRO A 238 -7.24 -4.29 3.84
N SER A 239 -7.31 -5.62 3.94
CA SER A 239 -7.47 -6.49 2.77
C SER A 239 -8.81 -6.26 2.07
N VAL A 240 -9.91 -6.18 2.83
CA VAL A 240 -11.25 -5.89 2.27
C VAL A 240 -11.31 -4.50 1.65
N VAL A 241 -10.81 -3.48 2.36
CA VAL A 241 -10.77 -2.10 1.86
C VAL A 241 -9.92 -2.02 0.60
N GLN A 242 -8.79 -2.74 0.53
CA GLN A 242 -7.94 -2.78 -0.65
C GLN A 242 -8.64 -3.46 -1.83
N LEU A 243 -9.32 -4.59 -1.63
CA LEU A 243 -10.11 -5.27 -2.66
C LEU A 243 -11.22 -4.36 -3.20
N TYR A 244 -11.92 -3.65 -2.32
CA TYR A 244 -12.97 -2.69 -2.70
C TYR A 244 -12.39 -1.50 -3.48
N SER A 245 -11.24 -0.99 -3.04
CA SER A 245 -10.58 0.16 -3.64
C SER A 245 -10.01 -0.14 -5.02
N MET A 246 -9.60 -1.39 -5.26
CA MET A 246 -9.06 -1.87 -6.53
C MET A 246 -10.12 -2.32 -7.55
N HIS A 247 -11.43 -2.12 -7.29
CA HIS A 247 -12.43 -2.38 -8.32
C HIS A 247 -12.00 -1.68 -9.63
N PRO A 248 -11.99 -2.40 -10.78
CA PRO A 248 -11.20 -2.14 -12.00
C PRO A 248 -11.67 -0.93 -12.83
N LYS A 249 -12.01 0.16 -12.15
CA LYS A 249 -12.17 1.50 -12.69
C LYS A 249 -11.10 2.39 -12.06
N ILE A 250 -9.83 1.99 -12.11
CA ILE A 250 -8.82 3.02 -12.40
C ILE A 250 -9.23 3.50 -13.79
N PRO A 251 -9.76 4.73 -13.93
CA PRO A 251 -10.26 5.19 -15.21
C PRO A 251 -9.18 4.94 -16.26
N LYS A 252 -9.52 4.44 -17.45
CA LYS A 252 -8.56 4.39 -18.57
C LYS A 252 -7.84 5.74 -18.74
N ASN A 253 -8.48 6.83 -18.28
CA ASN A 253 -7.92 8.17 -18.17
C ASN A 253 -6.69 8.27 -17.24
N PHE A 254 -6.57 7.56 -16.11
CA PHE A 254 -5.36 7.60 -15.27
C PHE A 254 -4.14 6.99 -15.97
N GLN A 255 -4.33 5.87 -16.68
CA GLN A 255 -3.28 5.25 -17.49
C GLN A 255 -2.96 6.11 -18.72
N LYS A 256 -4.00 6.71 -19.33
CA LYS A 256 -3.90 7.63 -20.46
C LYS A 256 -3.36 9.01 -20.07
N TYR A 257 -3.48 9.46 -18.82
CA TYR A 257 -2.88 10.70 -18.33
C TYR A 257 -1.39 10.48 -18.06
N GLY A 258 -0.96 9.32 -17.56
CA GLY A 258 0.48 9.00 -17.47
C GLY A 258 1.15 8.91 -18.84
N SER A 259 0.50 8.29 -19.83
CA SER A 259 1.05 8.16 -21.19
C SER A 259 0.88 9.43 -22.04
N LYS A 260 -0.31 10.07 -22.08
CA LYS A 260 -0.50 11.34 -22.81
C LYS A 260 0.22 12.52 -22.16
N PHE A 261 0.51 12.51 -20.87
CA PHE A 261 1.32 13.56 -20.26
C PHE A 261 2.77 13.49 -20.75
N SER A 262 3.32 12.28 -20.93
CA SER A 262 4.63 12.08 -21.56
C SER A 262 4.63 12.49 -23.04
N ASP A 263 3.59 12.13 -23.79
CA ASP A 263 3.49 12.50 -25.22
C ASP A 263 3.28 14.02 -25.39
N ASN A 264 2.42 14.65 -24.58
CA ASN A 264 2.17 16.08 -24.63
C ASN A 264 3.33 16.93 -24.08
N LEU A 265 4.22 16.38 -23.25
CA LEU A 265 5.46 17.07 -22.85
C LEU A 265 6.54 17.01 -23.93
N MET A 266 6.51 15.99 -24.79
CA MET A 266 7.50 15.82 -25.87
C MET A 266 7.09 16.50 -27.18
N THR A 267 5.80 16.85 -27.37
CA THR A 267 5.30 17.46 -28.62
C THR A 267 4.37 18.67 -28.44
N GLY A 268 4.35 19.36 -27.29
CA GLY A 268 3.25 20.28 -26.98
C GLY A 268 3.62 21.56 -26.23
N PHE A 269 4.71 22.21 -26.63
CA PHE A 269 4.96 23.63 -26.33
C PHE A 269 4.77 24.48 -27.61
N GLU A 270 3.75 24.18 -28.41
CA GLU A 270 3.20 25.16 -29.33
C GLU A 270 2.01 25.80 -28.63
N ILE A 271 2.27 26.96 -28.03
CA ILE A 271 1.22 27.90 -27.65
C ILE A 271 0.52 28.25 -28.96
N PRO A 272 -0.79 27.99 -29.12
CA PRO A 272 -1.51 28.40 -30.31
C PRO A 272 -1.39 29.93 -30.45
N GLU A 273 -0.74 30.42 -31.51
CA GLU A 273 -0.51 31.87 -31.76
C GLU A 273 -1.80 32.71 -31.72
N ASN A 274 -2.94 32.08 -32.00
CA ASN A 274 -4.28 32.66 -31.93
C ASN A 274 -4.75 33.02 -30.49
N LEU A 275 -4.17 32.42 -29.43
CA LEU A 275 -4.48 32.81 -28.05
C LEU A 275 -3.66 34.03 -27.56
N ILE A 276 -2.52 34.32 -28.19
CA ILE A 276 -1.72 35.52 -27.90
C ILE A 276 -2.36 36.73 -28.59
N ALA A 277 -2.83 36.56 -29.84
CA ALA A 277 -3.54 37.60 -30.59
C ALA A 277 -4.88 38.02 -29.94
N GLN A 278 -5.71 37.06 -29.52
CA GLN A 278 -6.99 37.39 -28.87
C GLN A 278 -6.83 38.09 -27.51
N LYS A 279 -5.73 37.80 -26.78
CA LYS A 279 -5.47 38.43 -25.48
C LYS A 279 -4.86 39.83 -25.62
N GLN A 280 -4.17 40.13 -26.73
CA GLN A 280 -3.71 41.49 -27.04
C GLN A 280 -4.86 42.38 -27.56
N GLU A 281 -5.79 41.85 -28.35
CA GLU A 281 -7.00 42.59 -28.79
C GLU A 281 -7.95 42.91 -27.63
N SER A 282 -8.12 42.01 -26.66
CA SER A 282 -8.95 42.28 -25.48
C SER A 282 -8.37 43.34 -24.55
N LEU A 283 -7.03 43.45 -24.46
CA LEU A 283 -6.38 44.45 -23.62
C LEU A 283 -6.37 45.85 -24.26
N MET A 284 -6.35 45.94 -25.60
CA MET A 284 -6.44 47.21 -26.32
C MET A 284 -7.89 47.75 -26.44
N SER A 285 -8.90 46.91 -26.25
CA SER A 285 -10.32 47.33 -26.30
C SER A 285 -10.83 47.85 -24.95
N ASP A 286 -10.27 47.39 -23.83
CA ASP A 286 -10.61 47.90 -22.50
C ASP A 286 -9.96 49.26 -22.19
N GLU A 287 -8.76 49.58 -22.72
CA GLU A 287 -8.13 50.89 -22.53
C GLU A 287 -8.83 52.04 -23.29
N ASN A 288 -9.61 51.74 -24.34
CA ASN A 288 -10.35 52.76 -25.11
C ASN A 288 -11.78 53.03 -24.57
N SER A 289 -12.24 52.25 -23.60
CA SER A 289 -13.58 52.38 -22.99
C SER A 289 -13.62 53.41 -21.85
N ASP A 290 -12.50 53.63 -21.16
CA ASP A 290 -12.47 54.45 -19.93
C ASP A 290 -12.08 55.92 -20.17
N GLY A 291 -11.89 56.34 -21.44
CA GLY A 291 -11.42 57.68 -21.80
C GLY A 291 -12.48 58.71 -22.22
N VAL A 292 -13.77 58.36 -22.34
CA VAL A 292 -14.75 59.22 -23.08
C VAL A 292 -15.85 59.88 -22.20
N THR A 293 -15.94 59.61 -20.89
CA THR A 293 -17.04 60.16 -20.04
C THR A 293 -16.61 61.16 -18.97
N SER A 294 -15.72 62.11 -19.30
CA SER A 294 -15.36 63.22 -18.39
C SER A 294 -15.18 64.59 -19.09
N SER A 295 -15.98 64.90 -20.10
CA SER A 295 -16.02 66.25 -20.70
C SER A 295 -17.40 66.59 -21.27
N GLU A 296 -18.41 66.68 -20.41
CA GLU A 296 -19.65 67.40 -20.74
C GLU A 296 -20.48 67.60 -19.46
N LYS A 297 -20.22 68.71 -18.75
CA LYS A 297 -21.15 69.48 -17.89
C LYS A 297 -20.36 70.46 -17.02
N GLU A 298 -20.01 71.61 -17.60
CA GLU A 298 -19.92 72.88 -16.88
C GLU A 298 -19.97 74.03 -17.89
N ASN A 299 -21.20 74.53 -18.10
CA ASN A 299 -21.54 75.90 -18.51
C ASN A 299 -23.02 76.12 -18.17
#